data_AF-A0A530RJ53-F1
#
_entry.id   AF-A0A530RJ53-F1
#
_cell.length_a   1.000
_cell.length_b   1.000
_cell.length_c   1.000
_cell.angle_alpha   90.00
_cell.angle_beta   90.00
_cell.angle_gamma   90.00
#
_symmetry.space_group_name_H-M   'P 1'
#
loop_
_entity.id
_entity.type
_entity.pdbx_description
1 polymer ?
#
loop_
_entity_poly.entity_id
_entity_poly.type
_entity_poly.pdbx_seq_one_letter_code
_entity_poly.pdbx_strand_id
1 'polypeptide(L)' 'ISWLPKTCAYRLVAEGHDLYWWHRLVSGSAETVHEAGISMRGRVSASETDLAEPDDYFEHMLDDEP' A
#
# COMPACT_ATOMS: atom_id res chain seq x y z
N ILE A 1 16.17 -2.33 3.53
CA ILE A 1 14.88 -2.51 4.27
C ILE A 1 14.00 -3.42 3.43
N SER A 2 14.29 -4.73 3.45
CA SER A 2 13.78 -5.69 2.45
C SER A 2 12.33 -6.10 2.64
N TRP A 3 11.78 -5.92 3.85
CA TRP A 3 10.39 -6.28 4.17
C TRP A 3 9.39 -5.18 3.77
N LEU A 4 9.84 -3.97 3.45
CA LEU A 4 8.95 -2.90 3.01
C LEU A 4 8.64 -3.02 1.51
N PRO A 5 7.40 -2.67 1.10
CA PRO A 5 7.01 -2.65 -0.30
C PRO A 5 7.92 -1.81 -1.18
N LYS A 6 7.94 -2.08 -2.49
CA LYS A 6 8.81 -1.40 -3.45
C LYS A 6 8.56 0.08 -3.60
N THR A 7 7.33 0.46 -3.36
CA THR A 7 6.88 1.85 -3.45
C THR A 7 6.88 2.56 -2.10
N CYS A 8 7.33 1.92 -1.02
CA CYS A 8 7.32 2.52 0.31
C CYS A 8 8.25 3.73 0.40
N ALA A 9 7.69 4.88 0.79
CA ALA A 9 8.43 6.14 0.91
C ALA A 9 9.64 6.05 1.83
N TYR A 10 9.53 5.35 2.97
CA TYR A 10 10.65 5.15 3.88
C TYR A 10 11.80 4.38 3.22
N ARG A 11 11.47 3.39 2.39
CA ARG A 11 12.46 2.59 1.68
C ARG A 11 13.16 3.42 0.60
N LEU A 12 12.38 4.12 -0.23
CA LEU A 12 12.90 4.98 -1.29
C LEU A 12 13.84 6.04 -0.74
N VAL A 13 13.43 6.76 0.31
CA VAL A 13 14.25 7.80 0.95
C VAL A 13 15.53 7.21 1.56
N ALA A 14 15.44 6.06 2.24
CA ALA A 14 16.60 5.39 2.81
C ALA A 14 17.60 4.90 1.74
N GLU A 15 17.12 4.57 0.54
CA GLU A 15 17.92 4.11 -0.60
C GLU A 15 18.39 5.28 -1.50
N GLY A 16 18.01 6.52 -1.18
CA GLY A 16 18.39 7.71 -1.96
C GLY A 16 17.60 7.87 -3.27
N HIS A 17 16.44 7.22 -3.37
CA HIS A 17 15.53 7.36 -4.50
C HIS A 17 14.53 8.50 -4.28
N ASP A 18 14.12 9.13 -5.38
CA ASP A 18 13.02 10.09 -5.37
C ASP A 18 11.68 9.40 -5.08
N LEU A 19 10.74 10.18 -4.54
CA LEU A 19 9.36 9.75 -4.39
C LEU A 19 8.65 9.83 -5.74
N TYR A 20 7.74 8.89 -6.00
CA TYR A 20 6.90 8.91 -7.20
C TYR A 20 6.05 10.19 -7.27
N TRP A 21 5.71 10.62 -8.49
CA TRP A 21 4.94 11.85 -8.73
C TRP A 21 3.59 11.87 -8.01
N TRP A 22 2.95 10.71 -7.83
CA TRP A 22 1.67 10.54 -7.16
C TRP A 22 1.78 10.55 -5.63
N HIS A 23 3.00 10.56 -5.09
CA HIS A 23 3.18 10.55 -3.65
C HIS A 23 2.73 11.89 -3.05
N ARG A 24 1.97 11.87 -1.95
CA ARG A 24 1.36 13.07 -1.35
C ARG A 24 2.34 14.20 -1.06
N LEU A 25 3.56 13.86 -0.66
CA LEU A 25 4.62 14.84 -0.40
C LEU A 25 5.16 15.52 -1.67
N VAL A 26 4.99 14.91 -2.84
CA VAL A 26 5.39 15.45 -4.15
C VAL A 26 4.23 16.18 -4.81
N SER A 27 3.05 15.55 -4.87
CA SER A 27 1.87 16.10 -5.54
C SER A 27 1.09 17.13 -4.72
N GLY A 28 1.27 17.13 -3.39
CA GLY A 28 0.48 17.94 -2.46
C GLY A 28 -0.96 17.47 -2.26
N SER A 29 -1.40 16.42 -2.97
CA SER A 29 -2.79 15.95 -2.96
C SER A 29 -2.88 14.46 -2.63
N ALA A 30 -3.79 14.11 -1.72
CA ALA A 30 -4.12 12.70 -1.45
C ALA A 30 -4.87 12.03 -2.61
N GLU A 31 -5.45 12.80 -3.53
CA GLU A 31 -6.21 12.20 -4.65
C GLU A 31 -5.29 11.55 -5.68
N THR A 32 -4.04 12.00 -5.79
CA THR A 32 -3.10 11.47 -6.79
C THR A 32 -2.74 10.00 -6.58
N VAL A 33 -2.79 9.46 -5.35
CA VAL A 33 -2.64 8.00 -5.13
C VAL A 33 -3.82 7.19 -5.68
N HIS A 34 -5.00 7.79 -5.70
CA HIS A 34 -6.20 7.18 -6.26
C HIS A 34 -6.19 7.27 -7.79
N GLU A 35 -5.85 8.43 -8.34
CA GLU A 35 -5.70 8.67 -9.79
C GLU A 35 -4.63 7.76 -10.43
N ALA A 36 -3.52 7.52 -9.73
CA ALA A 36 -2.45 6.63 -10.18
C ALA A 36 -2.78 5.13 -10.02
N GLY A 37 -3.92 4.77 -9.42
CA GLY A 37 -4.35 3.37 -9.27
C GLY A 37 -3.55 2.54 -8.26
N ILE A 38 -2.70 3.18 -7.46
CA ILE A 38 -1.84 2.54 -6.43
C ILE A 38 -2.62 2.36 -5.11
N SER A 39 -3.75 3.05 -4.94
CA SER A 39 -4.57 2.91 -3.73
C SER A 39 -5.20 1.52 -3.56
N MET A 40 -5.22 1.02 -2.32
CA MET A 40 -6.00 -0.17 -1.93
C MET A 40 -7.51 0.09 -1.77
N ARG A 41 -7.98 1.33 -1.98
CA ARG A 41 -9.41 1.66 -1.94
C ARG A 41 -10.17 0.77 -2.92
N GLY A 42 -11.21 0.09 -2.45
CA GLY A 42 -12.04 -0.81 -3.26
C GLY A 42 -11.40 -2.17 -3.56
N ARG A 43 -10.22 -2.47 -3.00
CA ARG A 43 -9.53 -3.77 -3.13
C ARG A 43 -9.55 -4.61 -1.84
N VAL A 44 -10.09 -4.05 -0.75
CA VAL A 44 -10.20 -4.74 0.55
C VAL A 44 -11.42 -5.67 0.54
N SER A 45 -11.21 -6.95 0.80
CA SER A 45 -12.25 -8.00 0.73
C SER A 45 -12.84 -8.40 2.09
N ALA A 46 -12.17 -8.09 3.20
CA ALA A 46 -12.64 -8.37 4.55
C ALA A 46 -12.18 -7.31 5.55
N SER A 47 -12.94 -7.17 6.63
CA SER A 47 -12.59 -6.41 7.84
C SER A 47 -12.26 -7.39 8.96
N GLU A 48 -11.34 -7.04 9.85
CA GLU A 48 -10.95 -7.88 10.99
C GLU A 48 -12.15 -8.26 11.88
N THR A 49 -13.12 -7.35 12.06
CA THR A 49 -14.33 -7.59 12.85
C THR A 49 -15.28 -8.62 12.22
N ASP A 50 -15.14 -8.90 10.92
CA ASP A 50 -16.01 -9.81 10.18
C ASP A 50 -15.42 -11.23 10.09
N LEU A 51 -14.18 -11.45 10.56
CA LEU A 51 -13.50 -12.75 10.57
C LEU A 51 -13.99 -13.62 11.73
N ALA A 52 -14.08 -14.93 11.52
CA ALA A 52 -14.52 -15.86 12.57
C ALA A 52 -13.38 -16.13 13.56
N GLU A 53 -12.18 -16.36 13.04
CA GLU A 53 -10.95 -16.55 13.82
C GLU A 53 -9.86 -15.56 13.34
N PRO A 54 -8.91 -15.18 14.21
CA PRO A 54 -7.83 -14.28 13.84
C PRO A 54 -7.01 -14.75 12.64
N ASP A 55 -6.83 -16.06 12.45
CA ASP A 55 -6.01 -16.59 11.36
C ASP A 55 -6.74 -16.59 9.99
N ASP A 56 -8.05 -16.32 9.94
CA ASP A 56 -8.81 -16.33 8.68
C ASP A 56 -8.36 -15.25 7.69
N TYR A 57 -7.58 -14.24 8.14
CA TYR A 57 -7.03 -13.23 7.23
C TYR A 57 -6.11 -13.82 6.15
N PHE A 58 -5.53 -15.02 6.37
CA PHE A 58 -4.66 -15.66 5.39
C PHE A 58 -5.36 -15.87 4.04
N GLU A 59 -6.68 -16.10 4.03
CA GLU A 59 -7.46 -16.26 2.80
C GLU A 59 -7.63 -14.94 2.02
N HIS A 60 -7.39 -13.80 2.67
CA HIS A 60 -7.53 -12.46 2.12
C HIS A 60 -6.18 -11.79 1.79
N MET A 61 -5.05 -12.44 2.08
CA MET A 61 -3.72 -11.94 1.73
C MET A 61 -3.42 -12.09 0.23
N LEU A 62 -2.65 -11.15 -0.30
CA LEU A 62 -2.12 -11.21 -1.66
C LEU A 62 -0.79 -11.98 -1.69
N ASP A 63 -0.58 -12.81 -2.70
CA ASP A 63 0.68 -13.54 -2.89
C ASP A 63 1.85 -12.62 -3.27
N ASP A 64 1.55 -11.53 -3.97
CA ASP A 64 2.52 -10.58 -4.51
C ASP A 64 2.13 -9.13 -4.20
N GLU A 65 3.12 -8.24 -4.31
CA GLU A 65 2.88 -6.79 -4.20
C GLU A 65 2.00 -6.30 -5.36
N PRO A 66 0.95 -5.50 -5.08
CA PRO A 66 0.04 -4.97 -6.09
C PRO A 66 0.67 -3.93 -7.03
#